data_AF-A0A0L8HY04-F1
#
_entry.id   AF-A0A0L8HY04-F1
#
_cell.length_a   1.000
_cell.length_b   1.000
_cell.length_c   1.000
_cell.angle_alpha   90.00
_cell.angle_beta   90.00
_cell.angle_gamma   90.00
#
_symmetry.space_group_name_H-M   'P 1'
#
loop_
_entity.id
_entity.type
_entity.pdbx_description
1 polymer ?
#
loop_
_entity_poly.entity_id
_entity_poly.type
_entity_poly.pdbx_seq_one_letter_code
_entity_poly.pdbx_strand_id
1 'polypeptide(L)'
;SEPNQVDTFLKDHKGPGIQHVALHTGDIVDTVNLLKLQGLQFVDPPHTYYKEINGMLKDLNMKESVSRLEDLGILVDVEYGNDKNHGDNKAKYLLQKFTKPIFEVNTFFFEIIQRMGATGFGANNIIALWRSLQALLQTEQQQHDV
;
A
#
# COMPACT_ATOMS: atom_id res chain seq x y z
N SER A 1 -3.41 -24.74 -7.67
CA SER A 1 -3.72 -23.50 -6.94
C SER A 1 -2.49 -22.65 -6.98
N GLU A 2 -2.59 -21.39 -7.42
CA GLU A 2 -1.47 -20.45 -7.30
C GLU A 2 -1.15 -20.26 -5.81
N PRO A 3 0.14 -20.18 -5.43
CA PRO A 3 0.51 -20.04 -4.02
C PRO A 3 -0.04 -18.73 -3.46
N ASN A 4 -0.78 -18.83 -2.35
CA ASN A 4 -1.21 -17.64 -1.61
C ASN A 4 0.03 -17.00 -0.95
N GLN A 5 0.02 -15.68 -0.82
CA GLN A 5 1.04 -14.89 -0.13
C GLN A 5 1.42 -15.49 1.23
N VAL A 6 0.43 -15.91 2.01
CA VAL A 6 0.64 -16.49 3.34
C VAL A 6 1.45 -17.79 3.24
N ASP A 7 1.18 -18.64 2.25
CA ASP A 7 1.92 -19.89 2.04
C ASP A 7 3.37 -19.60 1.64
N THR A 8 3.58 -18.58 0.80
CA THR A 8 4.92 -18.12 0.39
C THR A 8 5.69 -17.61 1.61
N PHE A 9 5.06 -16.77 2.43
CA PHE A 9 5.65 -16.31 3.69
C PHE A 9 6.00 -17.48 4.61
N LEU A 10 5.09 -18.42 4.86
CA LEU A 10 5.34 -19.55 5.78
C LEU A 10 6.49 -20.43 5.29
N LYS A 11 6.58 -20.65 3.97
CA LYS A 11 7.66 -21.39 3.35
C LYS A 11 9.01 -20.70 3.54
N ASP A 12 9.09 -19.40 3.21
CA ASP A 12 10.35 -18.65 3.24
C ASP A 12 10.79 -18.29 4.67
N HIS A 13 9.83 -17.95 5.54
CA HIS A 13 10.03 -17.68 6.96
C HIS A 13 10.30 -18.96 7.78
N LYS A 14 10.05 -20.14 7.21
CA LYS A 14 10.18 -21.45 7.87
C LYS A 14 9.28 -21.61 9.10
N GLY A 15 8.07 -21.05 9.05
CA GLY A 15 7.07 -21.14 10.10
C GLY A 15 6.31 -19.82 10.35
N PRO A 16 5.46 -19.77 11.38
CA PRO A 16 4.72 -18.56 11.75
C PRO A 16 5.65 -17.40 12.17
N GLY A 17 5.23 -16.17 11.90
CA GLY A 17 6.01 -14.97 12.23
C GLY A 17 5.30 -13.67 11.93
N ILE A 18 5.97 -12.55 12.21
CA ILE A 18 5.50 -11.21 11.88
C ILE A 18 5.88 -10.92 10.43
N GLN A 19 4.89 -10.59 9.60
CA GLN A 19 5.10 -10.26 8.19
C GLN A 19 5.32 -8.77 7.96
N HIS A 20 4.62 -7.91 8.69
CA HIS A 20 4.82 -6.48 8.59
C HIS A 20 4.46 -5.77 9.88
N VAL A 21 4.97 -4.54 9.99
CA VAL A 21 4.59 -3.57 11.01
C VAL A 21 4.16 -2.28 10.31
N ALA A 22 2.97 -1.79 10.66
CA ALA A 22 2.45 -0.52 10.17
C ALA A 22 2.86 0.64 11.10
N LEU A 23 3.47 1.66 10.52
CA LEU A 23 3.94 2.87 11.19
C LEU A 23 3.05 4.05 10.79
N HIS A 24 2.37 4.62 11.77
CA HIS A 24 1.47 5.74 11.54
C HIS A 24 2.23 7.07 11.37
N THR A 25 1.78 7.90 10.43
CA THR A 25 2.27 9.26 10.24
C THR A 25 1.14 10.26 10.03
N GLY A 26 1.37 11.52 10.38
CA GLY A 26 0.46 12.64 10.11
C GLY A 26 0.65 13.28 8.74
N ASP A 27 1.75 12.99 8.04
CA ASP A 27 2.00 13.42 6.67
C ASP A 27 2.78 12.35 5.89
N ILE A 28 2.06 11.49 5.19
CA ILE A 28 2.60 10.36 4.44
C ILE A 28 3.36 10.81 3.21
N VAL A 29 2.99 11.94 2.61
CA VAL A 29 3.68 12.49 1.43
C VAL A 29 5.10 12.88 1.82
N ASP A 30 5.25 13.65 2.89
CA ASP A 30 6.56 14.06 3.37
C ASP A 30 7.36 12.88 3.93
N THR A 31 6.70 11.99 4.68
CA THR A 31 7.33 10.80 5.27
C THR A 31 7.90 9.87 4.20
N VAL A 32 7.10 9.50 3.19
CA VAL A 32 7.53 8.60 2.11
C VAL A 32 8.62 9.26 1.27
N ASN A 33 8.50 10.56 0.99
CA ASN A 33 9.52 11.31 0.25
C ASN A 33 10.86 11.32 0.99
N LEU A 34 10.86 11.60 2.30
CA LEU A 34 12.07 11.57 3.12
C LEU A 34 12.69 10.16 3.16
N LEU A 35 11.87 9.12 3.39
CA LEU A 35 12.36 7.74 3.45
C LEU A 35 12.96 7.29 2.10
N LYS A 36 12.34 7.66 0.97
CA LYS A 36 12.90 7.43 -0.37
C LYS A 36 14.26 8.12 -0.53
N LEU A 37 14.40 9.37 -0.09
CA LEU A 37 15.68 10.10 -0.13
C LEU A 37 16.77 9.47 0.75
N GLN A 38 16.38 8.80 1.84
CA GLN A 38 17.29 8.03 2.70
C GLN A 38 17.59 6.62 2.17
N GLY A 39 17.12 6.28 0.96
CA GLY A 39 17.42 5.01 0.29
C GLY A 39 16.45 3.87 0.60
N LEU A 40 15.36 4.11 1.34
CA LEU A 40 14.35 3.08 1.57
C LEU A 40 13.62 2.76 0.27
N GLN A 41 13.56 1.48 -0.07
CA GLN A 41 12.89 1.00 -1.28
C GLN A 41 11.44 0.66 -1.00
N PHE A 42 10.57 0.98 -1.95
CA PHE A 42 9.14 0.74 -1.86
C PHE A 42 8.62 -0.07 -3.04
N VAL A 43 7.46 -0.67 -2.84
CA VAL A 43 6.66 -1.27 -3.92
C VAL A 43 5.82 -0.16 -4.55
N ASP A 44 5.86 -0.07 -5.87
CA ASP A 44 5.05 0.89 -6.63
C ASP A 44 3.93 0.14 -7.38
N PRO A 45 2.66 0.58 -7.23
CA PRO A 45 1.56 0.03 -8.01
C PRO A 45 1.64 0.49 -9.47
N PRO A 46 1.00 -0.22 -10.41
CA PRO A 46 0.96 0.22 -11.80
C PRO A 46 0.18 1.54 -11.93
N HIS A 47 0.59 2.41 -12.87
CA HIS A 47 -0.10 3.68 -13.18
C HIS A 47 -1.61 3.52 -13.44
N THR A 48 -2.05 2.36 -13.93
CA THR A 48 -3.47 2.06 -14.16
C THR A 48 -4.29 2.09 -12.87
N TYR A 49 -3.70 1.76 -11.72
CA TYR A 49 -4.35 1.86 -10.41
C TYR A 49 -4.92 3.26 -10.16
N TYR A 50 -4.10 4.31 -10.38
CA TYR A 50 -4.52 5.69 -10.18
C TYR A 50 -5.60 6.13 -11.16
N LYS A 51 -5.55 5.64 -12.40
CA LYS A 51 -6.59 5.89 -13.41
C LYS A 51 -7.93 5.29 -12.99
N GLU A 52 -7.92 4.07 -12.46
CA GLU A 52 -9.11 3.35 -12.00
C GLU A 52 -9.78 4.03 -10.80
N ILE A 53 -8.99 4.53 -9.85
CA ILE A 53 -9.53 5.18 -8.65
C ILE A 53 -9.77 6.68 -8.81
N ASN A 54 -9.26 7.32 -9.87
CA ASN A 54 -9.34 8.78 -10.05
C ASN A 54 -10.78 9.32 -9.96
N GLY A 55 -11.76 8.60 -10.50
CA GLY A 55 -13.18 8.99 -10.40
C GLY A 55 -13.64 9.08 -8.95
N MET A 56 -13.35 8.04 -8.16
CA MET A 56 -13.64 8.00 -6.73
C MET A 56 -12.91 9.09 -5.95
N LEU A 57 -11.63 9.33 -6.25
CA LEU A 57 -10.83 10.33 -5.53
C LEU A 57 -11.30 11.77 -5.76
N LYS A 58 -11.91 12.07 -6.93
CA LYS A 58 -12.47 13.41 -7.20
C LYS A 58 -13.61 13.79 -6.27
N ASP A 59 -14.34 12.80 -5.76
CA ASP A 59 -15.44 13.01 -4.82
C ASP A 59 -14.93 13.15 -3.37
N LEU A 60 -13.65 12.89 -3.14
CA LEU A 60 -12.99 13.08 -1.84
C LEU A 60 -12.35 14.47 -1.78
N ASN A 61 -12.63 15.22 -0.71
CA ASN A 61 -11.92 16.46 -0.42
C ASN A 61 -10.55 16.17 0.22
N MET A 62 -9.62 15.60 -0.57
CA MET A 62 -8.26 15.26 -0.13
C MET A 62 -7.34 16.48 -0.14
N LYS A 63 -6.37 16.48 0.78
CA LYS A 63 -5.29 17.49 0.79
C LYS A 63 -4.29 17.21 -0.33
N GLU A 64 -4.03 15.93 -0.58
CA GLU A 64 -3.03 15.43 -1.53
C GLU A 64 -3.63 15.34 -2.95
N SER A 65 -2.85 15.72 -3.96
CA SER A 65 -3.25 15.51 -5.36
C SER A 65 -3.00 14.06 -5.80
N VAL A 66 -3.86 13.54 -6.68
CA VAL A 66 -3.72 12.18 -7.24
C VAL A 66 -2.35 11.99 -7.90
N SER A 67 -1.87 13.00 -8.63
CA SER A 67 -0.53 12.98 -9.24
C SER A 67 0.57 12.80 -8.20
N ARG A 68 0.47 13.46 -7.04
CA ARG A 68 1.50 13.33 -5.99
C ARG A 68 1.46 11.95 -5.33
N LEU A 69 0.27 11.38 -5.18
CA LEU A 69 0.11 10.02 -4.68
C LEU A 69 0.69 9.01 -5.67
N GLU A 70 0.48 9.23 -6.97
CA GLU A 70 1.04 8.42 -8.06
C GLU A 70 2.57 8.48 -8.11
N ASP A 71 3.17 9.67 -8.06
CA ASP A 71 4.63 9.84 -8.05
C ASP A 71 5.30 9.12 -6.87
N LEU A 72 4.63 9.07 -5.72
CA LEU A 72 5.11 8.40 -4.53
C LEU A 72 4.67 6.93 -4.45
N GLY A 73 3.77 6.50 -5.33
CA GLY A 73 3.16 5.17 -5.33
C GLY A 73 2.33 4.88 -4.07
N ILE A 74 1.70 5.89 -3.49
CA ILE A 74 0.84 5.78 -2.29
C ILE A 74 -0.53 5.25 -2.71
N LEU A 75 -1.03 4.25 -2.00
CA LEU A 75 -2.33 3.63 -2.21
C LEU A 75 -3.41 4.31 -1.36
N VAL A 76 -4.64 4.35 -1.84
CA VAL A 76 -5.82 4.93 -1.17
C VAL A 76 -6.91 3.89 -1.03
N ASP A 77 -7.41 3.69 0.19
CA ASP A 77 -8.64 2.93 0.44
C ASP A 77 -9.67 3.84 1.11
N VAL A 78 -10.92 3.74 0.67
CA VAL A 78 -12.01 4.63 1.10
C VAL A 78 -12.99 3.84 1.95
N GLU A 79 -13.25 4.34 3.15
CA GLU A 79 -14.21 3.77 4.07
C GLU A 79 -15.50 4.59 4.02
N TYR A 80 -16.50 4.07 3.31
CA TYR A 80 -17.83 4.65 3.30
C TYR A 80 -18.55 4.25 4.60
N GLY A 81 -18.55 5.16 5.58
CA GLY A 81 -19.29 4.96 6.82
C GLY A 81 -20.80 5.08 6.61
N ASN A 82 -21.58 4.26 7.32
CA ASN A 82 -23.04 4.40 7.47
C ASN A 82 -23.44 5.37 8.59
N ASP A 83 -22.52 6.20 9.07
CA ASP A 83 -22.71 6.94 10.30
C ASP A 83 -23.55 8.20 10.10
N LYS A 84 -24.87 8.01 10.20
CA LYS A 84 -25.89 9.09 10.18
C LYS A 84 -25.83 10.00 11.41
N ASN A 85 -24.96 9.73 12.40
CA ASN A 85 -24.99 10.41 13.70
C ASN A 85 -23.95 11.52 13.84
N HIS A 86 -23.00 11.64 12.91
CA HIS A 86 -22.03 12.73 12.91
C HIS A 86 -22.28 13.60 11.68
N GLY A 87 -22.81 14.81 11.91
CA GLY A 87 -23.13 15.80 10.87
C GLY A 87 -21.94 16.35 10.07
N ASP A 88 -20.80 15.64 10.06
CA ASP A 88 -19.64 15.94 9.25
C ASP A 88 -19.60 14.89 8.13
N ASN A 89 -20.17 15.25 6.97
CA ASN A 89 -20.33 14.41 5.78
C ASN A 89 -18.98 14.19 5.04
N LYS A 90 -17.88 14.11 5.80
CA LYS A 90 -16.52 13.99 5.26
C LYS A 90 -16.22 12.52 5.00
N ALA A 91 -15.87 12.22 3.76
CA ALA A 91 -15.44 10.89 3.37
C ALA A 91 -14.19 10.48 4.17
N LYS A 92 -14.22 9.26 4.71
CA LYS A 92 -13.12 8.68 5.47
C LYS A 92 -12.27 7.86 4.52
N TYR A 93 -10.95 8.01 4.61
CA TYR A 93 -10.02 7.23 3.79
C TYR A 93 -8.72 7.00 4.54
N LEU A 94 -7.92 6.08 4.03
CA LEU A 94 -6.59 5.79 4.51
C LEU A 94 -5.61 5.76 3.34
N LEU A 95 -4.41 6.25 3.62
CA LEU A 95 -3.28 6.28 2.70
C LEU A 95 -2.24 5.27 3.20
N GLN A 96 -1.75 4.42 2.31
CA GLN A 96 -0.79 3.38 2.65
C GLN A 96 0.36 3.33 1.65
N LYS A 97 1.56 3.05 2.15
CA LYS A 97 2.74 2.78 1.33
C LYS A 97 3.53 1.62 1.93
N PHE A 98 3.93 0.68 1.10
CA PHE A 98 4.61 -0.53 1.54
C PHE A 98 6.06 -0.56 1.05
N THR A 99 6.98 -0.88 1.96
CA THR A 99 8.39 -1.06 1.58
C THR A 99 8.55 -2.36 0.79
N LYS A 100 9.65 -2.47 0.05
CA LYS A 100 10.17 -3.81 -0.30
C LYS A 100 10.58 -4.55 0.98
N PRO A 101 10.74 -5.89 0.95
CA PRO A 101 11.33 -6.60 2.07
C PRO A 101 12.68 -5.99 2.46
N ILE A 102 12.95 -5.88 3.76
CA ILE A 102 14.14 -5.18 4.28
C ILE A 102 15.27 -6.13 4.69
N PHE A 103 15.00 -7.43 4.70
CA PHE A 103 15.95 -8.49 5.01
C PHE A 103 16.23 -9.32 3.76
N GLU A 104 17.30 -10.10 3.79
CA GLU A 104 17.67 -10.99 2.68
C GLU A 104 16.59 -12.04 2.37
N VAL A 105 15.85 -12.47 3.39
CA VAL A 105 14.67 -13.32 3.22
C VAL A 105 13.46 -12.41 3.04
N ASN A 106 12.73 -12.59 1.94
CA ASN A 106 11.61 -11.75 1.50
C ASN A 106 10.33 -11.96 2.34
N THR A 107 10.43 -11.86 3.66
CA THR A 107 9.35 -12.20 4.60
C THR A 107 8.82 -11.00 5.37
N PHE A 108 9.68 -10.01 5.68
CA PHE A 108 9.30 -8.85 6.48
C PHE A 108 9.42 -7.52 5.73
N PHE A 109 8.39 -6.68 5.84
CA PHE A 109 8.37 -5.32 5.29
C PHE A 109 7.68 -4.33 6.24
N PHE A 110 7.86 -3.03 6.01
CA PHE A 110 7.13 -1.98 6.71
C PHE A 110 5.98 -1.45 5.87
N GLU A 111 4.92 -1.05 6.57
CA GLU A 111 3.83 -0.24 6.03
C GLU A 111 3.91 1.15 6.65
N ILE A 112 3.81 2.20 5.84
CA ILE A 112 3.58 3.56 6.30
C ILE A 112 2.10 3.86 6.08
N ILE A 113 1.40 4.29 7.13
CA ILE A 113 -0.05 4.53 7.09
C ILE A 113 -0.40 5.92 7.60
N GLN A 114 -1.29 6.62 6.91
CA GLN A 114 -1.96 7.83 7.40
C GLN A 114 -3.47 7.63 7.32
N ARG A 115 -4.17 7.97 8.41
CA ARG A 115 -5.63 7.79 8.52
C ARG A 115 -6.33 9.15 8.47
N MET A 116 -7.26 9.28 7.54
CA MET A 116 -8.15 10.43 7.42
C MET A 116 -9.55 10.02 7.88
N GLY A 117 -9.65 9.75 9.18
CA GLY A 117 -10.88 9.31 9.85
C GLY A 117 -11.27 7.84 9.64
N ALA A 118 -10.62 7.12 8.73
CA ALA A 118 -10.85 5.69 8.49
C ALA A 118 -10.27 4.82 9.63
N THR A 119 -11.03 3.80 10.02
CA THR A 119 -10.69 2.86 11.11
C THR A 119 -10.35 1.46 10.61
N GLY A 120 -10.67 1.16 9.35
CA GLY A 120 -10.39 -0.13 8.70
C GLY A 120 -8.90 -0.40 8.44
N PHE A 121 -8.64 -1.55 7.82
CA PHE A 121 -7.28 -2.06 7.57
C PHE A 121 -6.74 -1.78 6.16
N GLY A 122 -7.56 -1.24 5.25
CA GLY A 122 -7.13 -1.02 3.87
C GLY A 122 -7.06 -2.31 3.05
N ALA A 123 -8.05 -3.20 3.18
CA ALA A 123 -8.01 -4.53 2.55
C ALA A 123 -7.82 -4.45 1.02
N ASN A 124 -8.36 -3.42 0.36
CA ASN A 124 -8.21 -3.24 -1.08
C ASN A 124 -6.76 -2.87 -1.46
N ASN A 125 -6.09 -2.08 -0.61
CA ASN A 125 -4.70 -1.71 -0.82
C ASN A 125 -3.75 -2.89 -0.67
N ILE A 126 -4.01 -3.81 0.27
CA ILE A 126 -3.23 -5.04 0.40
C ILE A 126 -3.38 -5.91 -0.85
N ILE A 127 -4.59 -6.05 -1.41
CA ILE A 127 -4.80 -6.79 -2.66
C ILE A 127 -4.05 -6.11 -3.83
N ALA A 128 -4.11 -4.78 -3.93
CA ALA A 128 -3.40 -4.03 -4.95
C ALA A 128 -1.86 -4.18 -4.82
N LEU A 129 -1.35 -4.18 -3.59
CA LEU A 129 0.05 -4.47 -3.29
C LEU A 129 0.47 -5.84 -3.82
N TRP A 130 -0.31 -6.90 -3.52
CA TRP A 130 0.04 -8.26 -3.94
C TRP A 130 0.02 -8.44 -5.44
N ARG A 131 -0.95 -7.85 -6.13
CA ARG A 131 -0.96 -7.86 -7.60
C ARG A 131 0.30 -7.20 -8.16
N SER A 132 0.76 -6.11 -7.54
CA SER A 132 1.97 -5.39 -7.95
C SER A 132 3.25 -6.20 -7.67
N LEU A 133 3.33 -6.85 -6.50
CA LEU A 133 4.44 -7.73 -6.14
C LEU A 133 4.53 -8.98 -7.03
N GLN A 134 3.40 -9.63 -7.33
CA GLN A 134 3.37 -10.79 -8.21
C GLN A 134 3.84 -10.44 -9.63
N ALA A 135 3.41 -9.29 -10.16
CA ALA A 135 3.88 -8.81 -11.45
C ALA A 135 5.41 -8.54 -11.46
N LEU A 136 5.96 -7.99 -10.37
CA LEU A 136 7.39 -7.78 -10.22
C LEU A 136 8.18 -9.10 -10.16
N LEU A 137 7.75 -10.06 -9.34
CA LEU A 137 8.41 -11.36 -9.18
C LEU A 137 8.38 -12.18 -10.49
N GLN A 138 7.29 -12.12 -11.25
CA GLN A 138 7.20 -12.73 -12.58
C GLN A 138 8.20 -12.09 -13.56
N THR A 139 8.39 -10.77 -13.48
CA THR A 139 9.33 -10.04 -14.34
C THR A 139 10.78 -10.38 -13.99
N GLU A 140 11.11 -10.52 -12.70
CA GLU A 140 12.45 -10.90 -12.22
C GLU A 140 12.79 -12.36 -12.57
N GLN A 141 11.84 -13.28 -12.49
CA GLN A 141 12.03 -14.68 -12.95
C GLN A 141 12.31 -14.77 -14.46
N GLN A 142 11.60 -13.97 -15.27
CA GLN A 142 11.82 -13.93 -16.72
C GLN A 142 13.18 -13.34 -17.11
N GLN A 143 13.80 -12.50 -16.27
CA GLN A 143 15.12 -11.93 -16.53
C GLN A 143 16.28 -12.85 -16.12
N HIS A 144 16.03 -13.83 -15.24
CA HIS A 144 17.04 -14.81 -14.82
C HIS A 144 17.11 -16.06 -15.72
N ASP A 145 16.12 -16.28 -16.57
CA ASP A 145 16.04 -17.40 -17.52
C ASP A 145 16.53 -17.05 -18.95
N VAL A 146 17.29 -15.95 -19.12
CA VAL A 146 17.88 -15.49 -20.40
C VAL A 146 19.39 -15.45 -20.35
#